data_AF-A0A6G3T0N8-F1
#
_entry.id   AF-A0A6G3T0N8-F1
#
_cell.length_a   1.000
_cell.length_b   1.000
_cell.length_c   1.000
_cell.angle_alpha   90.00
_cell.angle_beta   90.00
_cell.angle_gamma   90.00
#
_symmetry.space_group_name_H-M   'P 1'
#
loop_
_entity.id
_entity.type
_entity.pdbx_description
1 polymer ?
#
loop_
_entity_poly.entity_id
_entity_poly.type
_entity_poly.pdbx_seq_one_letter_code
_entity_poly.pdbx_strand_id
1 'polypeptide(L)'
;MTAIQESFGASNQPTYDMSKFVATVCANPGFLMHQHGRGWRIQVTGNARAIIVPERATGEQYLNLIQKIYRAGWSPLSHPWRGEPSLAFEDITPTEACDLLLRIPWYQRKIDDRKVEEWSGAMVRGEWRTTHQGLAFDQNGMLYDGQHRLAAQLLVGITLRFSVARGIQGDTFATVDRGKMRSSAYTFSAEGEKDTFNLSAALRLLWMWENNPVTSWKNRQPVSDDQLRDVLKRHPEIRHSVRRGKPIPRASGRATTLIHYLATQACGSPEIPDQWYAQLSSGYNFQQRDPGLVLRNYFLGEEKDKSARVPVRSMQSVVQVLFLFATAWNNTCTGQQRKIVKAFPDYGVPKIRRPGPNHLFRFPFQDLDQK
;
A
#
# COMPACT_ATOMS: atom_id res chain seq x y z
N MET A 1 15.55 -5.42 -15.75
CA MET A 1 14.17 -4.93 -15.47
C MET A 1 14.18 -3.40 -15.58
N THR A 2 14.53 -2.86 -16.75
CA THR A 2 14.85 -1.44 -16.91
C THR A 2 14.49 -0.98 -18.31
N ALA A 3 13.19 -0.95 -18.59
CA ALA A 3 12.63 -0.38 -19.82
C ALA A 3 11.15 0.05 -19.66
N ILE A 4 10.41 -0.49 -18.68
CA ILE A 4 8.99 -0.17 -18.46
C ILE A 4 8.79 0.91 -17.37
N GLN A 5 9.79 1.15 -16.50
CA GLN A 5 9.68 2.13 -15.42
C GLN A 5 9.95 3.59 -15.85
N GLU A 6 10.54 3.83 -17.02
CA GLU A 6 10.90 5.19 -17.47
C GLU A 6 9.84 5.88 -18.36
N SER A 7 8.73 5.23 -18.71
CA SER A 7 7.75 5.78 -19.67
C SER A 7 6.43 6.31 -19.08
N PHE A 8 6.20 6.22 -17.77
CA PHE A 8 4.98 6.76 -17.15
C PHE A 8 5.24 8.12 -16.48
N GLY A 9 5.77 9.07 -17.26
CA GLY A 9 5.59 10.48 -16.98
C GLY A 9 4.10 10.86 -17.14
N ALA A 10 3.67 11.93 -16.48
CA ALA A 10 2.27 12.41 -16.49
C ALA A 10 1.68 12.70 -17.89
N SER A 11 2.47 12.60 -18.97
CA SER A 11 2.11 12.88 -20.36
C SER A 11 1.51 11.71 -21.15
N ASN A 12 1.44 10.48 -20.60
CA ASN A 12 0.99 9.29 -21.35
C ASN A 12 -0.23 8.56 -20.74
N GLN A 13 -1.07 9.26 -19.98
CA GLN A 13 -2.30 8.66 -19.44
C GLN A 13 -3.31 8.38 -20.55
N PRO A 14 -4.04 7.24 -20.52
CA PRO A 14 -5.06 6.94 -21.50
C PRO A 14 -6.18 7.99 -21.44
N THR A 15 -6.67 8.39 -22.62
CA THR A 15 -7.79 9.33 -22.75
C THR A 15 -8.94 8.70 -23.52
N TYR A 16 -10.15 8.98 -23.06
CA TYR A 16 -11.39 8.41 -23.55
C TYR A 16 -12.25 9.47 -24.21
N ASP A 17 -12.84 9.11 -25.34
CA ASP A 17 -13.83 9.94 -26.02
C ASP A 17 -15.10 10.06 -25.16
N MET A 18 -15.57 11.29 -24.95
CA MET A 18 -16.69 11.58 -24.06
C MET A 18 -18.04 11.68 -24.77
N SER A 19 -18.11 11.52 -26.09
CA SER A 19 -19.36 11.61 -26.85
C SER A 19 -20.41 10.60 -26.35
N LYS A 20 -19.99 9.34 -26.13
CA LYS A 20 -20.86 8.28 -25.61
C LYS A 20 -21.28 8.52 -24.16
N PHE A 21 -20.39 9.07 -23.33
CA PHE A 21 -20.73 9.50 -21.97
C PHE A 21 -21.84 10.54 -22.00
N VAL A 22 -21.67 11.60 -22.80
CA VAL A 22 -22.67 12.69 -22.90
C VAL A 22 -24.01 12.16 -23.42
N ALA A 23 -23.99 11.34 -24.47
CA ALA A 23 -25.19 10.71 -25.02
C ALA A 23 -25.91 9.87 -23.96
N THR A 24 -25.18 9.05 -23.20
CA THR A 24 -25.73 8.21 -22.14
C THR A 24 -26.31 9.05 -21.00
N VAL A 25 -25.62 10.13 -20.61
CA VAL A 25 -26.08 11.01 -19.53
C VAL A 25 -27.36 11.74 -19.94
N CYS A 26 -27.40 12.29 -21.15
CA CYS A 26 -28.52 13.07 -21.67
C CYS A 26 -29.69 12.25 -22.19
N ALA A 27 -29.57 10.92 -22.26
CA ALA A 27 -30.72 10.04 -22.43
C ALA A 27 -31.66 10.09 -21.21
N ASN A 28 -31.20 10.55 -20.05
CA ASN A 28 -32.06 10.79 -18.89
C ASN A 28 -32.85 12.10 -19.02
N PRO A 29 -34.16 12.07 -18.72
CA PRO A 29 -34.96 13.29 -18.63
C PRO A 29 -34.34 14.31 -17.68
N GLY A 30 -34.28 15.57 -18.11
CA GLY A 30 -33.73 16.67 -17.32
C GLY A 30 -32.23 16.93 -17.48
N PHE A 31 -31.52 16.15 -18.30
CA PHE A 31 -30.11 16.38 -18.65
C PHE A 31 -29.99 16.81 -20.11
N LEU A 32 -29.73 18.09 -20.35
CA LEU A 32 -29.65 18.69 -21.69
C LEU A 32 -28.20 18.94 -22.08
N MET A 33 -27.79 18.57 -23.30
CA MET A 33 -26.45 18.88 -23.81
C MET A 33 -26.45 20.12 -24.71
N HIS A 34 -25.39 20.91 -24.61
CA HIS A 34 -25.06 21.98 -25.54
C HIS A 34 -23.59 21.86 -25.95
N GLN A 35 -23.26 22.16 -27.20
CA GLN A 35 -21.87 22.21 -27.64
C GLN A 35 -21.13 23.35 -26.90
N HIS A 36 -19.92 23.07 -26.41
CA HIS A 36 -19.12 24.06 -25.68
C HIS A 36 -17.62 23.91 -26.03
N GLY A 37 -17.14 24.75 -26.94
CA GLY A 37 -15.81 24.60 -27.54
C GLY A 37 -15.72 23.26 -28.26
N ARG A 38 -14.66 22.48 -27.96
CA ARG A 38 -14.50 21.11 -28.47
C ARG A 38 -15.26 20.04 -27.67
N GLY A 39 -15.82 20.40 -26.51
CA GLY A 39 -16.56 19.48 -25.65
C GLY A 39 -18.04 19.84 -25.54
N TRP A 40 -18.61 19.49 -24.40
CA TRP A 40 -20.04 19.66 -24.13
C TRP A 40 -20.26 20.36 -22.79
N ARG A 41 -21.41 21.02 -22.71
CA ARG A 41 -21.99 21.56 -21.49
C ARG A 41 -23.27 20.81 -21.21
N ILE A 42 -23.31 20.06 -20.11
CA ILE A 42 -24.52 19.37 -19.64
C ILE A 42 -25.23 20.30 -18.66
N GLN A 43 -26.43 20.74 -19.03
CA GLN A 43 -27.33 21.56 -18.22
C GLN A 43 -28.38 20.64 -17.58
N VAL A 44 -28.53 20.74 -16.26
CA VAL A 44 -29.55 19.97 -15.52
C VAL A 44 -30.74 20.87 -15.23
N THR A 45 -31.94 20.42 -15.58
CA THR A 45 -33.19 21.18 -15.34
C THR A 45 -33.34 21.48 -13.84
N GLY A 46 -33.54 22.75 -13.49
CA GLY A 46 -33.65 23.18 -12.10
C GLY A 46 -32.32 23.36 -11.36
N ASN A 47 -31.16 23.11 -12.00
CA ASN A 47 -29.84 23.38 -11.43
C ASN A 47 -29.16 24.53 -12.17
N ALA A 48 -28.71 25.55 -11.42
CA ALA A 48 -28.04 26.71 -12.02
C ALA A 48 -26.63 26.38 -12.58
N ARG A 49 -25.97 25.33 -12.08
CA ARG A 49 -24.60 24.99 -12.47
C ARG A 49 -24.59 23.90 -13.54
N ALA A 50 -23.96 24.22 -14.67
CA ALA A 50 -23.71 23.24 -15.73
C ALA A 50 -22.45 22.41 -15.45
N ILE A 51 -22.44 21.18 -15.96
CA ILE A 51 -21.28 20.28 -15.92
C ILE A 51 -20.55 20.40 -17.26
N ILE A 52 -19.29 20.84 -17.23
CA ILE A 52 -18.45 20.91 -18.42
C ILE A 52 -17.76 19.56 -18.63
N VAL A 53 -17.92 19.02 -19.83
CA VAL A 53 -17.35 17.75 -20.27
C VAL A 53 -16.39 18.02 -21.44
N PRO A 54 -15.09 17.70 -21.33
CA PRO A 54 -14.16 17.86 -22.44
C PRO A 54 -14.43 16.84 -23.55
N GLU A 55 -13.88 17.07 -24.75
CA GLU A 55 -13.93 16.12 -25.88
C GLU A 55 -13.37 14.75 -25.49
N ARG A 56 -12.22 14.78 -24.81
CA ARG A 56 -11.53 13.62 -24.26
C ARG A 56 -11.23 13.81 -22.78
N ALA A 57 -11.32 12.75 -22.00
CA ALA A 57 -11.02 12.75 -20.57
C ALA A 57 -10.03 11.65 -20.20
N THR A 58 -9.14 11.90 -19.25
CA THR A 58 -8.40 10.82 -18.57
C THR A 58 -9.35 9.95 -17.74
N GLY A 59 -8.91 8.76 -17.34
CA GLY A 59 -9.71 7.91 -16.45
C GLY A 59 -10.11 8.60 -15.14
N GLU A 60 -9.21 9.39 -14.55
CA GLU A 60 -9.50 10.18 -13.34
C GLU A 60 -10.55 11.28 -13.60
N GLN A 61 -10.44 11.99 -14.73
CA GLN A 61 -11.43 12.98 -15.14
C GLN A 61 -12.80 12.33 -15.38
N TYR A 62 -12.84 11.15 -15.98
CA TYR A 62 -14.05 10.37 -16.22
C TYR A 62 -14.76 9.99 -14.90
N LEU A 63 -14.02 9.42 -13.95
CA LEU A 63 -14.56 9.06 -12.62
C LEU A 63 -15.08 10.28 -11.86
N ASN A 64 -14.37 11.41 -11.95
CA ASN A 64 -14.80 12.68 -11.35
C ASN A 64 -16.09 13.21 -12.00
N LEU A 65 -16.26 13.05 -13.31
CA LEU A 65 -17.47 13.45 -14.02
C LEU A 65 -18.67 12.56 -13.63
N ILE A 66 -18.47 11.26 -13.48
CA ILE A 66 -19.48 10.33 -12.91
C ILE A 66 -19.97 10.83 -11.54
N GLN A 67 -19.05 11.21 -10.64
CA GLN A 67 -19.44 11.73 -9.33
C GLN A 67 -20.24 13.04 -9.44
N LYS A 68 -19.88 13.93 -10.37
CA LYS A 68 -20.59 15.21 -10.58
C LYS A 68 -22.02 14.99 -11.07
N ILE A 69 -22.25 14.08 -12.02
CA ILE A 69 -23.60 13.80 -12.53
C ILE A 69 -24.46 13.14 -11.44
N TYR A 70 -23.91 12.21 -10.64
CA TYR A 70 -24.65 11.61 -9.52
C TYR A 70 -25.06 12.65 -8.48
N ARG A 71 -24.17 13.60 -8.14
CA ARG A 71 -24.51 14.73 -7.26
C ARG A 71 -25.58 15.66 -7.85
N ALA A 72 -25.71 15.69 -9.18
CA ALA A 72 -26.74 16.44 -9.88
C ALA A 72 -28.06 15.66 -10.05
N GLY A 73 -28.19 14.48 -9.42
CA GLY A 73 -29.42 13.69 -9.43
C GLY A 73 -29.54 12.70 -10.60
N TRP A 74 -28.45 12.45 -11.33
CA TRP A 74 -28.44 11.45 -12.40
C TRP A 74 -28.56 10.03 -11.84
N SER A 75 -29.25 9.14 -12.55
CA SER A 75 -29.35 7.72 -12.21
C SER A 75 -29.27 6.84 -13.46
N PRO A 76 -28.67 5.64 -13.40
CA PRO A 76 -28.60 4.77 -14.56
C PRO A 76 -29.98 4.33 -15.05
N LEU A 77 -30.17 4.31 -16.37
CA LEU A 77 -31.36 3.70 -16.99
C LEU A 77 -31.29 2.17 -16.91
N SER A 78 -32.44 1.54 -16.65
CA SER A 78 -32.54 0.07 -16.61
C SER A 78 -32.37 -0.54 -17.99
N HIS A 79 -31.58 -1.61 -18.06
CA HIS A 79 -31.35 -2.43 -19.24
C HIS A 79 -31.64 -3.90 -18.89
N PRO A 80 -32.92 -4.31 -18.88
CA PRO A 80 -33.30 -5.62 -18.38
C PRO A 80 -32.61 -6.78 -19.10
N TRP A 81 -32.03 -7.69 -18.33
CA TRP A 81 -31.47 -8.93 -18.83
C TRP A 81 -32.60 -9.89 -19.22
N ARG A 82 -32.58 -10.38 -20.47
CA ARG A 82 -33.64 -11.24 -21.02
C ARG A 82 -33.27 -12.72 -21.12
N GLY A 83 -32.01 -13.07 -20.81
CA GLY A 83 -31.54 -14.44 -20.83
C GLY A 83 -31.63 -15.11 -19.45
N GLU A 84 -31.28 -16.39 -19.40
CA GLU A 84 -31.00 -17.07 -18.14
C GLU A 84 -29.80 -16.43 -17.41
N PRO A 85 -29.72 -16.52 -16.07
CA PRO A 85 -28.52 -16.13 -15.34
C PRO A 85 -27.28 -16.82 -15.90
N SER A 86 -26.21 -16.06 -16.11
CA SER A 86 -25.00 -16.57 -16.77
C SER A 86 -23.72 -16.11 -16.06
N LEU A 87 -22.67 -16.90 -16.21
CA LEU A 87 -21.31 -16.63 -15.74
C LEU A 87 -20.30 -17.02 -16.82
N ALA A 88 -19.53 -16.06 -17.33
CA ALA A 88 -18.54 -16.29 -18.37
C ALA A 88 -17.27 -15.45 -18.15
N PHE A 89 -16.13 -15.92 -18.67
CA PHE A 89 -14.92 -15.10 -18.71
C PHE A 89 -14.88 -14.28 -19.99
N GLU A 90 -14.76 -12.96 -19.86
CA GLU A 90 -14.84 -12.01 -20.96
C GLU A 90 -13.70 -10.99 -20.89
N ASP A 91 -13.18 -10.63 -22.05
CA ASP A 91 -12.21 -9.55 -22.19
C ASP A 91 -12.98 -8.23 -22.26
N ILE A 92 -12.82 -7.39 -21.23
CA ILE A 92 -13.45 -6.08 -21.16
C ILE A 92 -12.43 -5.05 -21.57
N THR A 93 -12.77 -4.24 -22.56
CA THR A 93 -11.97 -3.12 -23.04
C THR A 93 -12.12 -1.88 -22.14
N PRO A 94 -11.16 -0.94 -22.17
CA PRO A 94 -11.30 0.33 -21.45
C PRO A 94 -12.56 1.13 -21.83
N THR A 95 -12.97 1.10 -23.11
CA THR A 95 -14.18 1.79 -23.58
C THR A 95 -15.44 1.11 -23.06
N GLU A 96 -15.48 -0.21 -22.99
CA GLU A 96 -16.59 -0.91 -22.32
C GLU A 96 -16.62 -0.61 -20.83
N ALA A 97 -15.46 -0.53 -20.17
CA ALA A 97 -15.38 -0.14 -18.76
C ALA A 97 -16.01 1.24 -18.49
N CYS A 98 -15.81 2.22 -19.38
CA CYS A 98 -16.51 3.52 -19.32
C CYS A 98 -18.03 3.36 -19.25
N ASP A 99 -18.60 2.54 -20.13
CA ASP A 99 -20.06 2.32 -20.21
C ASP A 99 -20.57 1.55 -18.99
N LEU A 100 -19.84 0.53 -18.55
CA LEU A 100 -20.22 -0.30 -17.42
C LEU A 100 -20.20 0.49 -16.10
N LEU A 101 -19.27 1.44 -15.94
CA LEU A 101 -19.22 2.34 -14.78
C LEU A 101 -20.42 3.29 -14.70
N LEU A 102 -21.09 3.58 -15.83
CA LEU A 102 -22.34 4.34 -15.83
C LEU A 102 -23.53 3.51 -15.36
N ARG A 103 -23.40 2.19 -15.18
CA ARG A 103 -24.50 1.32 -14.73
C ARG A 103 -24.53 1.09 -13.22
N ILE A 104 -23.76 1.85 -12.45
CA ILE A 104 -23.71 1.72 -10.99
C ILE A 104 -24.96 2.39 -10.36
N PRO A 105 -25.75 1.67 -9.55
CA PRO A 105 -26.85 2.27 -8.81
C PRO A 105 -26.38 3.33 -7.79
N TRP A 106 -27.18 4.36 -7.58
CA TRP A 106 -26.85 5.48 -6.68
C TRP A 106 -26.61 5.08 -5.21
N TYR A 107 -27.20 3.96 -4.76
CA TYR A 107 -27.09 3.45 -3.39
C TYR A 107 -25.86 2.55 -3.17
N GLN A 108 -25.09 2.27 -4.22
CA GLN A 108 -23.87 1.48 -4.09
C GLN A 108 -22.78 2.22 -3.31
N ARG A 109 -21.85 1.44 -2.78
CA ARG A 109 -20.70 1.99 -2.04
C ARG A 109 -19.94 2.96 -2.92
N LYS A 110 -19.49 4.08 -2.36
CA LYS A 110 -18.59 5.00 -3.07
C LYS A 110 -17.30 4.27 -3.44
N ILE A 111 -16.71 4.65 -4.58
CA ILE A 111 -15.39 4.19 -4.99
C ILE A 111 -14.36 4.64 -3.95
N ASP A 112 -13.54 3.70 -3.47
CA ASP A 112 -12.39 3.95 -2.61
C ASP A 112 -11.16 4.19 -3.49
N ASP A 113 -10.77 5.46 -3.66
CA ASP A 113 -9.64 5.87 -4.50
C ASP A 113 -8.35 5.12 -4.16
N ARG A 114 -8.13 4.81 -2.88
CA ARG A 114 -6.96 4.05 -2.43
C ARG A 114 -6.96 2.62 -3.00
N LYS A 115 -8.12 1.96 -3.05
CA LYS A 115 -8.21 0.61 -3.67
C LYS A 115 -7.98 0.69 -5.17
N VAL A 116 -8.51 1.73 -5.81
CA VAL A 116 -8.32 1.96 -7.24
C VAL A 116 -6.83 2.16 -7.57
N GLU A 117 -6.12 2.99 -6.81
CA GLU A 117 -4.67 3.20 -6.94
C GLU A 117 -3.87 1.90 -6.70
N GLU A 118 -4.23 1.14 -5.68
CA GLU A 118 -3.57 -0.12 -5.36
C GLU A 118 -3.70 -1.13 -6.51
N TRP A 119 -4.90 -1.27 -7.07
CA TRP A 119 -5.19 -2.20 -8.16
C TRP A 119 -4.64 -1.71 -9.50
N SER A 120 -4.73 -0.42 -9.82
CA SER A 120 -4.16 0.13 -11.05
C SER A 120 -2.64 -0.05 -11.05
N GLY A 121 -1.97 0.18 -9.92
CA GLY A 121 -0.55 -0.10 -9.77
C GLY A 121 -0.21 -1.57 -10.01
N ALA A 122 -1.00 -2.50 -9.47
CA ALA A 122 -0.82 -3.94 -9.69
C ALA A 122 -1.03 -4.33 -11.17
N MET A 123 -2.01 -3.72 -11.84
CA MET A 123 -2.27 -3.91 -13.28
C MET A 123 -1.09 -3.44 -14.13
N VAL A 124 -0.55 -2.25 -13.88
CA VAL A 124 0.64 -1.73 -14.59
C VAL A 124 1.85 -2.64 -14.41
N ARG A 125 2.02 -3.22 -13.23
CA ARG A 125 3.13 -4.15 -12.94
C ARG A 125 2.91 -5.57 -13.46
N GLY A 126 1.76 -5.88 -14.07
CA GLY A 126 1.45 -7.23 -14.55
C GLY A 126 1.17 -8.25 -13.43
N GLU A 127 0.90 -7.76 -12.22
CA GLU A 127 0.58 -8.56 -11.02
C GLU A 127 -0.91 -8.98 -11.03
N TRP A 128 -1.75 -8.32 -11.83
CA TRP A 128 -3.16 -8.66 -11.94
C TRP A 128 -3.34 -10.10 -12.46
N ARG A 129 -4.25 -10.83 -11.83
CA ARG A 129 -4.63 -12.20 -12.21
C ARG A 129 -6.15 -12.29 -12.30
N THR A 130 -6.64 -12.90 -13.36
CA THR A 130 -8.06 -13.19 -13.52
C THR A 130 -8.49 -14.24 -12.50
N THR A 131 -9.58 -13.98 -11.78
CA THR A 131 -10.14 -14.89 -10.78
C THR A 131 -11.63 -15.09 -11.02
N HIS A 132 -12.25 -16.02 -10.29
CA HIS A 132 -13.71 -16.23 -10.31
C HIS A 132 -14.48 -14.98 -9.83
N GLN A 133 -13.87 -14.11 -9.03
CA GLN A 133 -14.42 -12.80 -8.67
C GLN A 133 -14.16 -11.81 -9.80
N GLY A 134 -15.21 -11.17 -10.30
CA GLY A 134 -15.08 -10.19 -11.38
C GLY A 134 -16.16 -9.12 -11.33
N LEU A 135 -17.04 -9.11 -12.32
CA LEU A 135 -18.12 -8.14 -12.50
C LEU A 135 -19.46 -8.85 -12.32
N ALA A 136 -20.42 -8.18 -11.67
CA ALA A 136 -21.75 -8.74 -11.50
C ALA A 136 -22.84 -7.73 -11.83
N PHE A 137 -23.80 -8.18 -12.63
CA PHE A 137 -24.93 -7.41 -13.11
C PHE A 137 -26.24 -8.05 -12.68
N ASP A 138 -27.14 -7.22 -12.15
CA ASP A 138 -28.47 -7.68 -11.77
C ASP A 138 -29.38 -7.89 -13.01
N GLN A 139 -30.61 -8.34 -12.76
CA GLN A 139 -31.64 -8.50 -13.80
C GLN A 139 -32.04 -7.20 -14.52
N ASN A 140 -31.72 -6.02 -13.95
CA ASN A 140 -31.95 -4.71 -14.57
C ASN A 140 -30.70 -4.19 -15.32
N GLY A 141 -29.65 -5.01 -15.43
CA GLY A 141 -28.39 -4.64 -16.07
C GLY A 141 -27.52 -3.70 -15.24
N MET A 142 -27.83 -3.53 -13.95
CA MET A 142 -27.08 -2.65 -13.04
C MET A 142 -25.83 -3.35 -12.52
N LEU A 143 -24.71 -2.62 -12.52
CA LEU A 143 -23.43 -3.09 -11.99
C LEU A 143 -23.43 -2.97 -10.46
N TYR A 144 -23.37 -4.10 -9.75
CA TYR A 144 -23.37 -4.11 -8.29
C TYR A 144 -22.08 -4.67 -7.66
N ASP A 145 -21.23 -5.35 -8.44
CA ASP A 145 -19.86 -5.69 -8.07
C ASP A 145 -18.91 -5.45 -9.25
N GLY A 146 -17.68 -5.04 -8.95
CA GLY A 146 -16.64 -4.78 -9.95
C GLY A 146 -16.30 -3.32 -10.19
N GLN A 147 -17.00 -2.35 -9.57
CA GLN A 147 -16.77 -0.92 -9.80
C GLN A 147 -15.31 -0.49 -9.59
N HIS A 148 -14.63 -1.01 -8.56
CA HIS A 148 -13.23 -0.67 -8.28
C HIS A 148 -12.28 -1.31 -9.31
N ARG A 149 -12.65 -2.47 -9.86
CA ARG A 149 -11.87 -3.18 -10.89
C ARG A 149 -11.92 -2.41 -12.21
N LEU A 150 -13.12 -2.00 -12.61
CA LEU A 150 -13.33 -1.16 -13.79
C LEU A 150 -12.71 0.22 -13.63
N ALA A 151 -12.82 0.85 -12.46
CA ALA A 151 -12.17 2.12 -12.20
C ALA A 151 -10.64 2.02 -12.29
N ALA A 152 -10.04 0.97 -11.72
CA ALA A 152 -8.60 0.74 -11.81
C ALA A 152 -8.15 0.45 -13.25
N GLN A 153 -8.92 -0.37 -13.98
CA GLN A 153 -8.70 -0.63 -15.40
C GLN A 153 -8.73 0.66 -16.23
N LEU A 154 -9.68 1.54 -15.94
CA LEU A 154 -9.83 2.83 -16.62
C LEU A 154 -8.65 3.78 -16.37
N LEU A 155 -8.00 3.71 -15.21
CA LEU A 155 -6.80 4.51 -14.97
C LEU A 155 -5.59 4.03 -15.80
N VAL A 156 -5.52 2.74 -16.12
CA VAL A 156 -4.37 2.14 -16.81
C VAL A 156 -4.58 1.97 -18.32
N GLY A 157 -5.84 1.92 -18.78
CA GLY A 157 -6.17 1.86 -20.21
C GLY A 157 -5.83 0.55 -20.90
N ILE A 158 -5.89 -0.58 -20.19
CA ILE A 158 -5.62 -1.91 -20.75
C ILE A 158 -6.88 -2.78 -20.79
N THR A 159 -6.98 -3.68 -21.77
CA THR A 159 -8.02 -4.72 -21.81
C THR A 159 -7.71 -5.78 -20.76
N LEU A 160 -8.71 -6.14 -19.95
CA LEU A 160 -8.57 -7.14 -18.89
C LEU A 160 -9.66 -8.20 -18.98
N ARG A 161 -9.30 -9.44 -18.67
CA ARG A 161 -10.22 -10.55 -18.60
C ARG A 161 -10.87 -10.66 -17.22
N PHE A 162 -12.19 -10.61 -17.17
CA PHE A 162 -12.97 -10.74 -15.94
C PHE A 162 -13.93 -11.93 -16.02
N SER A 163 -14.24 -12.52 -14.86
CA SER A 163 -15.45 -13.33 -14.68
C SER A 163 -16.65 -12.37 -14.65
N VAL A 164 -17.65 -12.59 -15.49
CA VAL A 164 -18.81 -11.70 -15.64
C VAL A 164 -20.08 -12.48 -15.38
N ALA A 165 -20.78 -12.11 -14.30
CA ALA A 165 -22.08 -12.64 -13.92
C ALA A 165 -23.20 -11.69 -14.39
N ARG A 166 -24.25 -12.21 -15.06
CA ARG A 166 -25.40 -11.41 -15.52
C ARG A 166 -26.72 -12.06 -15.13
N GLY A 167 -27.75 -11.23 -14.97
CA GLY A 167 -29.10 -11.69 -14.66
C GLY A 167 -29.27 -12.18 -13.22
N ILE A 168 -28.41 -11.74 -12.30
CA ILE A 168 -28.48 -12.18 -10.91
C ILE A 168 -29.65 -11.49 -10.20
N GLN A 169 -30.43 -12.26 -9.44
CA GLN A 169 -31.57 -11.72 -8.70
C GLN A 169 -31.11 -10.80 -7.56
N GLY A 170 -31.78 -9.65 -7.42
CA GLY A 170 -31.34 -8.54 -6.57
C GLY A 170 -31.24 -8.83 -5.07
N ASP A 171 -31.90 -9.88 -4.56
CA ASP A 171 -31.87 -10.26 -3.14
C ASP A 171 -30.54 -10.91 -2.71
N THR A 172 -29.67 -11.23 -3.67
CA THR A 172 -28.28 -11.65 -3.39
C THR A 172 -27.40 -10.53 -2.83
N PHE A 173 -27.85 -9.27 -2.84
CA PHE A 173 -27.10 -8.13 -2.30
C PHE A 173 -26.76 -8.28 -0.80
N ALA A 174 -27.62 -8.94 -0.01
CA ALA A 174 -27.39 -9.12 1.42
C ALA A 174 -26.33 -10.20 1.75
N THR A 175 -26.03 -11.09 0.80
CA THR A 175 -25.17 -12.26 1.01
C THR A 175 -23.78 -12.13 0.38
N VAL A 176 -23.56 -11.17 -0.52
CA VAL A 176 -22.28 -10.96 -1.21
C VAL A 176 -21.27 -10.20 -0.32
N ASP A 177 -20.10 -10.81 -0.13
CA ASP A 177 -18.87 -10.22 0.44
C ASP A 177 -18.93 -9.65 1.87
N ARG A 178 -19.29 -10.52 2.82
CA ARG A 178 -18.89 -10.38 4.25
C ARG A 178 -17.60 -11.15 4.61
N GLY A 179 -16.89 -11.69 3.61
CA GLY A 179 -15.70 -12.50 3.81
C GLY A 179 -14.55 -11.73 4.47
N LYS A 180 -13.80 -12.40 5.34
CA LYS A 180 -12.56 -11.88 5.92
C LYS A 180 -11.52 -11.71 4.82
N MET A 181 -11.02 -10.48 4.63
CA MET A 181 -9.95 -10.19 3.69
C MET A 181 -8.69 -11.02 4.03
N ARG A 182 -8.15 -11.75 3.06
CA ARG A 182 -6.86 -12.45 3.22
C ARG A 182 -5.77 -11.38 3.38
N SER A 183 -5.04 -11.42 4.49
CA SER A 183 -3.89 -10.53 4.72
C SER A 183 -2.65 -11.10 4.05
N SER A 184 -1.62 -10.27 3.79
CA SER A 184 -0.31 -10.76 3.33
C SER A 184 0.24 -11.87 4.22
N ALA A 185 0.00 -11.78 5.55
CA ALA A 185 0.39 -12.82 6.49
C ALA A 185 -0.31 -14.17 6.24
N TYR A 186 -1.58 -14.14 5.80
CA TYR A 186 -2.27 -15.34 5.37
C TYR A 186 -1.66 -15.89 4.08
N THR A 187 -1.39 -15.04 3.08
CA THR A 187 -0.75 -15.42 1.82
C THR A 187 0.58 -16.13 2.07
N PHE A 188 1.49 -15.52 2.85
CA PHE A 188 2.77 -16.13 3.18
C PHE A 188 2.62 -17.40 4.03
N SER A 189 1.61 -17.48 4.90
CA SER A 189 1.36 -18.70 5.68
C SER A 189 0.96 -19.86 4.77
N ALA A 190 0.17 -19.60 3.73
CA ALA A 190 -0.19 -20.61 2.74
C ALA A 190 1.01 -21.07 1.90
N GLU A 191 2.02 -20.22 1.76
CA GLU A 191 3.31 -20.52 1.09
C GLU A 191 4.31 -21.24 2.01
N GLY A 192 3.93 -21.56 3.25
CA GLY A 192 4.77 -22.29 4.20
C GLY A 192 5.74 -21.43 5.01
N GLU A 193 5.64 -20.09 4.91
CA GLU A 193 6.44 -19.20 5.74
C GLU A 193 6.02 -19.25 7.22
N LYS A 194 6.98 -18.93 8.11
CA LYS A 194 6.79 -18.87 9.56
C LYS A 194 6.77 -17.43 10.04
N ASP A 195 6.10 -17.19 11.17
CA ASP A 195 5.92 -15.85 11.75
C ASP A 195 5.47 -14.81 10.70
N THR A 196 4.45 -15.18 9.92
CA THR A 196 4.06 -14.47 8.71
C THR A 196 3.54 -13.07 8.98
N PHE A 197 3.03 -12.82 10.19
CA PHE A 197 2.64 -11.49 10.63
C PHE A 197 3.85 -10.55 10.73
N ASN A 198 4.89 -10.93 11.47
CA ASN A 198 6.09 -10.11 11.61
C ASN A 198 6.90 -10.08 10.31
N LEU A 199 6.95 -11.19 9.57
CA LEU A 199 7.60 -11.26 8.26
C LEU A 199 6.97 -10.28 7.27
N SER A 200 5.63 -10.30 7.12
CA SER A 200 4.93 -9.35 6.24
C SER A 200 5.18 -7.90 6.64
N ALA A 201 5.19 -7.61 7.94
CA ALA A 201 5.44 -6.27 8.45
C ALA A 201 6.90 -5.81 8.21
N ALA A 202 7.87 -6.72 8.34
CA ALA A 202 9.28 -6.45 8.09
C ALA A 202 9.57 -6.26 6.59
N LEU A 203 9.03 -7.13 5.73
CA LEU A 203 9.16 -7.03 4.28
C LEU A 203 8.59 -5.71 3.75
N ARG A 204 7.42 -5.29 4.26
CA ARG A 204 6.83 -4.01 3.85
C ARG A 204 7.71 -2.82 4.25
N LEU A 205 8.31 -2.87 5.45
CA LEU A 205 9.21 -1.81 5.91
C LEU A 205 10.53 -1.79 5.11
N LEU A 206 11.08 -2.97 4.78
CA LEU A 206 12.26 -3.08 3.92
C LEU A 206 11.97 -2.61 2.49
N TRP A 207 10.82 -2.96 1.92
CA TRP A 207 10.39 -2.43 0.63
C TRP A 207 10.31 -0.90 0.65
N MET A 208 9.73 -0.32 1.71
CA MET A 208 9.68 1.14 1.87
C MET A 208 11.08 1.76 1.99
N TRP A 209 11.99 1.09 2.70
CA TRP A 209 13.39 1.49 2.85
C TRP A 209 14.16 1.53 1.53
N GLU A 210 13.92 0.57 0.65
CA GLU A 210 14.61 0.48 -0.64
C GLU A 210 14.05 1.42 -1.70
N ASN A 211 12.74 1.70 -1.65
CA ASN A 211 12.04 2.36 -2.75
C ASN A 211 11.63 3.80 -2.45
N ASN A 212 11.72 4.27 -1.19
CA ASN A 212 11.21 5.58 -0.80
C ASN A 212 12.12 6.27 0.20
N PRO A 213 12.36 7.60 0.06
CA PRO A 213 13.00 8.36 1.13
C PRO A 213 12.15 8.27 2.41
N VAL A 214 12.80 8.18 3.58
CA VAL A 214 12.11 8.04 4.88
C VAL A 214 11.07 9.14 5.11
N THR A 215 11.30 10.34 4.57
CA THR A 215 10.39 11.49 4.66
C THR A 215 9.06 11.31 3.91
N SER A 216 8.98 10.41 2.93
CA SER A 216 7.75 10.16 2.17
C SER A 216 6.94 8.97 2.69
N TRP A 217 7.39 8.30 3.76
CA TRP A 217 6.75 7.10 4.29
C TRP A 217 5.36 7.37 4.88
N LYS A 218 4.37 6.61 4.42
CA LYS A 218 2.97 6.72 4.89
C LYS A 218 2.58 5.52 5.75
N ASN A 219 1.64 5.72 6.69
CA ASN A 219 1.10 4.66 7.54
C ASN A 219 0.55 3.46 6.75
N ARG A 220 -0.08 3.73 5.60
CA ARG A 220 -0.71 2.74 4.72
C ARG A 220 -0.11 2.83 3.32
N GLN A 221 1.17 2.45 3.20
CA GLN A 221 1.81 2.35 1.89
C GLN A 221 1.20 1.18 1.09
N PRO A 222 0.68 1.41 -0.13
CA PRO A 222 0.22 0.33 -0.99
C PRO A 222 1.44 -0.48 -1.45
N VAL A 223 1.51 -1.74 -1.04
CA VAL A 223 2.55 -2.69 -1.43
C VAL A 223 1.84 -4.03 -1.60
N SER A 224 1.95 -4.62 -2.79
CA SER A 224 1.29 -5.87 -3.14
C SER A 224 2.03 -7.08 -2.57
N ASP A 225 1.35 -8.22 -2.49
CA ASP A 225 1.99 -9.48 -2.05
C ASP A 225 3.12 -9.90 -3.01
N ASP A 226 3.00 -9.64 -4.31
CA ASP A 226 4.06 -9.90 -5.29
C ASP A 226 5.32 -9.05 -5.03
N GLN A 227 5.15 -7.77 -4.73
CA GLN A 227 6.28 -6.91 -4.34
C GLN A 227 6.96 -7.41 -3.06
N LEU A 228 6.17 -7.87 -2.07
CA LEU A 228 6.73 -8.45 -0.84
C LEU A 228 7.46 -9.78 -1.11
N ARG A 229 6.94 -10.63 -2.01
CA ARG A 229 7.62 -11.85 -2.45
C ARG A 229 8.95 -11.51 -3.13
N ASP A 230 8.99 -10.49 -3.98
CA ASP A 230 10.23 -10.08 -4.64
C ASP A 230 11.26 -9.54 -3.65
N VAL A 231 10.83 -8.81 -2.61
CA VAL A 231 11.71 -8.42 -1.50
C VAL A 231 12.24 -9.66 -0.79
N LEU A 232 11.38 -10.63 -0.46
CA LEU A 232 11.77 -11.86 0.24
C LEU A 232 12.72 -12.74 -0.58
N LYS A 233 12.58 -12.76 -1.91
CA LYS A 233 13.49 -13.44 -2.83
C LYS A 233 14.87 -12.78 -2.86
N ARG A 234 14.93 -11.45 -2.83
CA ARG A 234 16.19 -10.69 -2.79
C ARG A 234 16.87 -10.73 -1.43
N HIS A 235 16.09 -10.84 -0.37
CA HIS A 235 16.55 -10.74 1.03
C HIS A 235 16.06 -11.91 1.89
N PRO A 236 16.35 -13.18 1.51
CA PRO A 236 15.83 -14.35 2.21
C PRO A 236 16.24 -14.43 3.69
N GLU A 237 17.39 -13.87 4.04
CA GLU A 237 17.99 -13.79 5.37
C GLU A 237 17.21 -12.89 6.34
N ILE A 238 16.29 -12.05 5.86
CA ILE A 238 15.40 -11.28 6.74
C ILE A 238 14.58 -12.20 7.67
N ARG A 239 14.34 -13.45 7.27
CA ARG A 239 13.69 -14.47 8.10
C ARG A 239 14.42 -14.70 9.42
N HIS A 240 15.76 -14.63 9.42
CA HIS A 240 16.56 -14.73 10.65
C HIS A 240 16.31 -13.52 11.56
N SER A 241 16.39 -12.32 10.99
CA SER A 241 16.12 -11.06 11.70
C SER A 241 14.70 -10.95 12.25
N VAL A 242 13.71 -11.60 11.61
CA VAL A 242 12.34 -11.70 12.13
C VAL A 242 12.33 -12.53 13.43
N ARG A 243 13.01 -13.68 13.46
CA ARG A 243 13.10 -14.53 14.68
C ARG A 243 13.82 -13.83 15.83
N ARG A 244 14.80 -12.98 15.53
CA ARG A 244 15.51 -12.14 16.50
C ARG A 244 14.77 -10.86 16.87
N GLY A 245 13.69 -10.54 16.15
CA GLY A 245 12.98 -9.28 16.25
C GLY A 245 12.50 -8.96 17.66
N LYS A 246 12.41 -7.66 17.97
CA LYS A 246 11.88 -7.10 19.22
C LYS A 246 12.68 -7.50 20.49
N PRO A 247 13.98 -7.14 20.57
CA PRO A 247 14.81 -7.45 21.74
C PRO A 247 14.37 -6.70 23.01
N ILE A 248 13.65 -5.58 22.88
CA ILE A 248 13.17 -4.78 24.01
C ILE A 248 11.63 -4.69 23.95
N PRO A 249 10.90 -4.94 25.05
CA PRO A 249 9.47 -4.71 25.13
C PRO A 249 9.10 -3.28 24.71
N ARG A 250 7.90 -3.10 24.15
CA ARG A 250 7.35 -1.80 23.67
C ARG A 250 8.06 -1.17 22.46
N ALA A 251 9.25 -1.60 22.08
CA ALA A 251 9.85 -1.22 20.80
C ALA A 251 9.04 -1.81 19.63
N SER A 252 9.01 -1.10 18.49
CA SER A 252 8.34 -1.59 17.28
C SER A 252 9.06 -2.81 16.73
N GLY A 253 8.40 -3.98 16.71
CA GLY A 253 8.97 -5.22 16.20
C GLY A 253 9.56 -5.06 14.79
N ARG A 254 8.74 -4.59 13.84
CA ARG A 254 9.16 -4.34 12.44
C ARG A 254 10.37 -3.41 12.32
N ALA A 255 10.46 -2.35 13.14
CA ALA A 255 11.58 -1.43 13.11
C ALA A 255 12.86 -2.12 13.59
N THR A 256 12.79 -2.80 14.74
CA THR A 256 13.95 -3.50 15.30
C THR A 256 14.40 -4.66 14.42
N THR A 257 13.48 -5.35 13.73
CA THR A 257 13.82 -6.36 12.73
C THR A 257 14.57 -5.76 11.54
N LEU A 258 14.12 -4.60 11.03
CA LEU A 258 14.84 -3.92 9.94
C LEU A 258 16.25 -3.49 10.37
N ILE A 259 16.43 -2.94 11.58
CA ILE A 259 17.76 -2.59 12.07
C ILE A 259 18.66 -3.82 12.22
N HIS A 260 18.15 -4.91 12.77
CA HIS A 260 18.89 -6.17 12.89
C HIS A 260 19.38 -6.65 11.53
N TYR A 261 18.47 -6.63 10.56
CA TYR A 261 18.73 -6.99 9.19
C TYR A 261 19.80 -6.10 8.55
N LEU A 262 19.67 -4.77 8.66
CA LEU A 262 20.64 -3.83 8.11
C LEU A 262 22.01 -3.94 8.79
N ALA A 263 22.06 -4.23 10.09
CA ALA A 263 23.29 -4.50 10.82
C ALA A 263 23.94 -5.82 10.39
N THR A 264 23.14 -6.85 10.12
CA THR A 264 23.61 -8.13 9.56
C THR A 264 24.23 -7.92 8.18
N GLN A 265 23.55 -7.16 7.31
CA GLN A 265 24.06 -6.80 5.99
C GLN A 265 25.33 -5.95 6.08
N ALA A 266 25.38 -5.01 7.02
CA ALA A 266 26.58 -4.23 7.26
C ALA A 266 27.73 -5.14 7.69
N CYS A 267 27.57 -6.00 8.71
CA CYS A 267 28.65 -6.86 9.21
C CYS A 267 29.01 -8.03 8.27
N GLY A 268 28.15 -8.39 7.33
CA GLY A 268 28.31 -9.58 6.47
C GLY A 268 28.00 -10.91 7.17
N SER A 269 27.66 -10.89 8.47
CA SER A 269 27.26 -12.05 9.28
C SER A 269 26.29 -11.61 10.39
N PRO A 270 25.35 -12.48 10.82
CA PRO A 270 24.43 -12.18 11.92
C PRO A 270 25.07 -12.28 13.31
N GLU A 271 26.30 -12.76 13.44
CA GLU A 271 26.93 -13.04 14.75
C GLU A 271 26.94 -11.84 15.71
N ILE A 272 27.46 -10.69 15.25
CA ILE A 272 27.58 -9.48 16.09
C ILE A 272 26.20 -8.86 16.36
N PRO A 273 25.31 -8.68 15.36
CA PRO A 273 23.94 -8.24 15.61
C PRO A 273 23.17 -9.15 16.57
N ASP A 274 23.26 -10.47 16.42
CA ASP A 274 22.57 -11.45 17.27
C ASP A 274 23.00 -11.28 18.74
N GLN A 275 24.32 -11.20 18.98
CA GLN A 275 24.87 -11.03 20.32
C GLN A 275 24.47 -9.69 20.94
N TRP A 276 24.52 -8.60 20.18
CA TRP A 276 24.07 -7.29 20.66
C TRP A 276 22.56 -7.28 20.97
N TYR A 277 21.73 -7.92 20.14
CA TYR A 277 20.29 -8.05 20.41
C TYR A 277 20.02 -8.93 21.64
N ALA A 278 20.81 -9.98 21.86
CA ALA A 278 20.74 -10.79 23.07
C ALA A 278 21.10 -9.98 24.33
N GLN A 279 22.14 -9.15 24.28
CA GLN A 279 22.47 -8.20 25.36
C GLN A 279 21.35 -7.21 25.59
N LEU A 280 20.80 -6.60 24.52
CA LEU A 280 19.65 -5.69 24.63
C LEU A 280 18.44 -6.36 25.27
N SER A 281 18.23 -7.66 25.06
CA SER A 281 17.12 -8.42 25.64
C SER A 281 17.34 -8.77 27.11
N SER A 282 18.53 -9.26 27.46
CA SER A 282 18.86 -9.67 28.83
C SER A 282 19.14 -8.48 29.75
N GLY A 283 19.76 -7.42 29.23
CA GLY A 283 20.28 -6.29 29.99
C GLY A 283 21.65 -6.57 30.64
N TYR A 284 22.22 -7.76 30.46
CA TYR A 284 23.54 -8.13 30.98
C TYR A 284 24.66 -7.72 30.02
N ASN A 285 25.90 -7.68 30.53
CA ASN A 285 27.12 -7.33 29.78
C ASN A 285 27.13 -5.91 29.18
N PHE A 286 26.48 -4.96 29.86
CA PHE A 286 26.60 -3.52 29.61
C PHE A 286 27.26 -2.79 30.77
N GLN A 287 27.99 -1.73 30.45
CA GLN A 287 28.42 -0.69 31.39
C GLN A 287 27.39 0.45 31.44
N GLN A 288 27.42 1.24 32.53
CA GLN A 288 26.42 2.27 32.83
C GLN A 288 26.20 3.31 31.70
N ARG A 289 27.20 3.54 30.85
CA ARG A 289 27.16 4.51 29.74
C ARG A 289 27.13 3.88 28.35
N ASP A 290 26.95 2.56 28.26
CA ASP A 290 26.90 1.89 26.97
C ASP A 290 25.63 2.29 26.23
N PRO A 291 25.72 2.64 24.92
CA PRO A 291 24.58 3.10 24.15
C PRO A 291 23.40 2.11 24.13
N GLY A 292 23.69 0.80 24.13
CA GLY A 292 22.66 -0.24 24.19
C GLY A 292 21.86 -0.24 25.50
N LEU A 293 22.52 0.00 26.63
CA LEU A 293 21.84 0.09 27.94
C LEU A 293 20.99 1.36 28.04
N VAL A 294 21.50 2.50 27.56
CA VAL A 294 20.73 3.76 27.50
C VAL A 294 19.47 3.57 26.65
N LEU A 295 19.58 2.90 25.50
CA LEU A 295 18.44 2.57 24.63
C LEU A 295 17.42 1.67 25.34
N ARG A 296 17.90 0.62 26.02
CA ARG A 296 17.06 -0.31 26.77
C ARG A 296 16.27 0.41 27.85
N ASN A 297 16.94 1.21 28.68
CA ASN A 297 16.31 1.92 29.80
C ASN A 297 15.27 2.96 29.32
N TYR A 298 15.51 3.58 28.16
CA TYR A 298 14.54 4.45 27.50
C TYR A 298 13.20 3.72 27.22
N PHE A 299 13.23 2.51 26.67
CA PHE A 299 12.01 1.74 26.36
C PHE A 299 11.40 1.03 27.59
N LEU A 300 12.20 0.66 28.59
CA LEU A 300 11.71 0.07 29.83
C LEU A 300 11.02 1.08 30.74
N GLY A 301 11.31 2.36 30.59
CA GLY A 301 10.63 3.46 31.28
C GLY A 301 11.23 3.81 32.64
N GLU A 302 12.54 3.61 32.81
CA GLU A 302 13.28 3.97 34.02
C GLU A 302 13.58 5.48 34.12
N GLU A 303 13.36 6.26 33.05
CA GLU A 303 13.38 7.72 33.11
C GLU A 303 12.06 8.27 33.70
N LYS A 304 12.18 9.10 34.73
CA LYS A 304 11.09 9.68 35.56
C LYS A 304 10.05 10.54 34.82
N ASP A 305 10.17 10.69 33.50
CA ASP A 305 9.36 11.64 32.72
C ASP A 305 8.16 10.93 32.05
N LYS A 306 7.01 11.01 32.72
CA LYS A 306 5.75 10.36 32.29
C LYS A 306 5.10 11.04 31.07
N SER A 307 5.58 12.22 30.67
CA SER A 307 4.94 13.10 29.68
C SER A 307 5.22 12.74 28.21
N ALA A 308 6.26 11.95 27.92
CA ALA A 308 6.68 11.60 26.55
C ALA A 308 6.13 10.25 26.04
N ARG A 309 5.05 9.74 26.65
CA ARG A 309 4.52 8.39 26.40
C ARG A 309 3.53 8.37 25.24
N VAL A 310 4.01 8.52 24.01
CA VAL A 310 3.17 8.29 22.82
C VAL A 310 3.24 6.80 22.45
N PRO A 311 2.11 6.06 22.43
CA PRO A 311 2.09 4.69 21.93
C PRO A 311 2.61 4.63 20.49
N VAL A 312 3.50 3.69 20.21
CA VAL A 312 4.09 3.47 18.87
C VAL A 312 3.02 2.92 17.92
N ARG A 313 2.16 3.81 17.41
CA ARG A 313 1.05 3.46 16.49
C ARG A 313 1.17 4.14 15.12
N SER A 314 1.96 5.21 15.00
CA SER A 314 2.16 5.97 13.76
C SER A 314 3.47 5.60 13.06
N MET A 315 3.59 5.91 11.77
CA MET A 315 4.81 5.72 11.00
C MET A 315 5.95 6.57 11.56
N GLN A 316 5.66 7.78 12.05
CA GLN A 316 6.64 8.62 12.74
C GLN A 316 7.25 7.90 13.95
N SER A 317 6.44 7.19 14.74
CA SER A 317 6.96 6.41 15.88
C SER A 317 7.86 5.24 15.44
N VAL A 318 7.58 4.62 14.29
CA VAL A 318 8.45 3.58 13.70
C VAL A 318 9.77 4.16 13.27
N VAL A 319 9.75 5.30 12.58
CA VAL A 319 10.94 6.02 12.13
C VAL A 319 11.78 6.47 13.33
N GLN A 320 11.15 6.92 14.42
CA GLN A 320 11.84 7.23 15.67
C GLN A 320 12.53 5.99 16.26
N VAL A 321 11.84 4.84 16.33
CA VAL A 321 12.47 3.59 16.80
C VAL A 321 13.66 3.20 15.93
N LEU A 322 13.54 3.30 14.59
CA LEU A 322 14.65 3.04 13.67
C LEU A 322 15.85 3.94 13.97
N PHE A 323 15.61 5.25 14.13
CA PHE A 323 16.67 6.21 14.45
C PHE A 323 17.37 5.92 15.77
N LEU A 324 16.60 5.64 16.83
CA LEU A 324 17.16 5.37 18.17
C LEU A 324 18.02 4.10 18.15
N PHE A 325 17.53 3.02 17.53
CA PHE A 325 18.26 1.76 17.40
C PHE A 325 19.51 1.92 16.51
N ALA A 326 19.39 2.57 15.35
CA ALA A 326 20.51 2.84 14.46
C ALA A 326 21.60 3.69 15.13
N THR A 327 21.20 4.71 15.89
CA THR A 327 22.13 5.57 16.64
C THR A 327 22.85 4.80 17.74
N ALA A 328 22.12 4.01 18.53
CA ALA A 328 22.72 3.19 19.59
C ALA A 328 23.69 2.14 19.02
N TRP A 329 23.31 1.47 17.93
CA TRP A 329 24.17 0.54 17.21
C TRP A 329 25.44 1.23 16.71
N ASN A 330 25.30 2.34 15.99
CA ASN A 330 26.43 3.07 15.42
C ASN A 330 27.38 3.58 16.51
N ASN A 331 26.84 4.13 17.60
CA ASN A 331 27.63 4.57 18.74
C ASN A 331 28.39 3.41 19.39
N THR A 332 27.76 2.23 19.49
CA THR A 332 28.42 1.00 19.97
C THR A 332 29.55 0.61 19.03
N CYS A 333 29.34 0.65 17.71
CA CYS A 333 30.36 0.34 16.71
C CYS A 333 31.55 1.29 16.73
N THR A 334 31.34 2.56 17.09
CA THR A 334 32.38 3.61 17.05
C THR A 334 32.99 3.99 18.39
N GLY A 335 32.61 3.35 19.50
CA GLY A 335 33.16 3.69 20.81
C GLY A 335 32.52 4.90 21.50
N GLN A 336 31.41 5.43 20.97
CA GLN A 336 30.88 6.71 21.43
C GLN A 336 29.86 6.52 22.57
N GLN A 337 30.20 6.98 23.77
CA GLN A 337 29.28 7.05 24.90
C GLN A 337 28.50 8.38 24.89
N ARG A 338 27.61 8.58 23.90
CA ARG A 338 26.74 9.78 23.84
C ARG A 338 25.37 9.48 24.46
N LYS A 339 24.77 10.48 25.13
CA LYS A 339 23.34 10.43 25.48
C LYS A 339 22.51 10.32 24.20
N ILE A 340 21.55 9.40 24.18
CA ILE A 340 20.59 9.30 23.08
C ILE A 340 19.79 10.60 23.03
N VAL A 341 19.98 11.38 21.97
CA VAL A 341 19.26 12.64 21.78
C VAL A 341 17.81 12.30 21.48
N LYS A 342 16.89 12.76 22.33
CA LYS A 342 15.43 12.55 22.17
C LYS A 342 14.85 13.25 20.95
N ALA A 343 15.50 14.33 20.50
CA ALA A 343 15.11 15.05 19.30
C ALA A 343 15.44 14.20 18.07
N PHE A 344 14.43 13.94 17.25
CA PHE A 344 14.59 13.45 15.89
C PHE A 344 14.97 14.66 15.04
N PRO A 345 16.24 14.87 14.66
CA PRO A 345 16.53 15.91 13.70
C PRO A 345 15.98 15.48 12.33
N ASP A 346 15.66 16.43 11.46
CA ASP A 346 15.05 16.20 10.14
C ASP A 346 15.88 15.30 9.17
N TYR A 347 17.00 14.73 9.63
CA TYR A 347 18.01 14.02 8.85
C TYR A 347 17.74 12.50 8.63
N GLY A 348 16.56 11.98 8.93
CA GLY A 348 16.20 10.59 8.64
C GLY A 348 16.91 9.55 9.52
N VAL A 349 16.94 8.28 9.10
CA VAL A 349 17.58 7.18 9.84
C VAL A 349 19.05 7.07 9.40
N PRO A 350 20.03 7.10 10.32
CA PRO A 350 21.43 7.07 9.96
C PRO A 350 21.81 5.72 9.32
N LYS A 351 22.73 5.76 8.36
CA LYS A 351 23.29 4.55 7.74
C LYS A 351 23.95 3.67 8.80
N ILE A 352 23.65 2.38 8.78
CA ILE A 352 24.20 1.41 9.73
C ILE A 352 25.69 1.21 9.46
N ARG A 353 26.50 1.30 10.51
CA ARG A 353 27.96 1.14 10.51
C ARG A 353 28.36 -0.28 10.89
N ARG A 354 29.58 -0.65 10.49
CA ARG A 354 30.28 -1.85 10.97
C ARG A 354 31.05 -1.52 12.27
N PRO A 355 31.29 -2.51 13.14
CA PRO A 355 32.21 -2.36 14.27
C PRO A 355 33.57 -1.85 13.80
N GLY A 356 34.07 -0.79 14.43
CA GLY A 356 35.45 -0.32 14.23
C GLY A 356 36.35 -0.72 15.41
N PRO A 357 37.64 -0.37 15.38
CA PRO A 357 38.62 -0.82 16.38
C PRO A 357 38.30 -0.37 17.82
N ASN A 358 37.53 0.71 17.97
CA ASN A 358 37.16 1.27 19.27
C ASN A 358 35.75 0.87 19.72
N HIS A 359 35.18 -0.21 19.19
CA HIS A 359 33.80 -0.59 19.51
C HIS A 359 33.58 -0.87 21.01
N LEU A 360 32.31 -0.79 21.44
CA LEU A 360 31.90 -1.06 22.83
C LEU A 360 31.30 -2.46 23.03
N PHE A 361 31.31 -3.34 22.03
CA PHE A 361 30.89 -4.73 22.22
C PHE A 361 31.77 -5.42 23.29
N ARG A 362 31.12 -6.13 24.22
CA ARG A 362 31.75 -6.79 25.39
C ARG A 362 31.69 -8.31 25.28
N PHE A 363 31.76 -8.80 24.06
CA PHE A 363 31.76 -10.22 23.74
C PHE A 363 32.82 -10.49 22.66
N PRO A 364 33.41 -11.69 22.64
CA PRO A 364 34.41 -12.05 21.64
C PRO A 364 33.74 -12.23 20.27
N PHE A 365 34.35 -11.67 19.23
CA PHE A 365 34.05 -11.97 17.82
C PHE A 365 35.33 -11.81 16.99
N GLN A 366 35.40 -12.48 15.83
CA GLN A 366 36.55 -12.37 14.93
C GLN A 366 36.60 -10.98 14.32
N ASP A 367 37.78 -10.33 14.32
CA ASP A 367 37.97 -9.04 13.67
C ASP A 367 37.58 -9.16 12.19
N LEU A 368 36.60 -8.35 11.78
CA LEU A 368 36.06 -8.37 10.42
C LEU A 368 37.09 -7.87 9.37
N ASP A 369 38.18 -7.26 9.82
CA ASP A 369 39.24 -6.69 8.98
C ASP A 369 40.41 -7.67 8.72
N GLN A 370 40.30 -8.95 9.14
CA GLN A 370 41.33 -9.99 8.89
C GLN A 370 41.03 -10.91 7.68
N LYS A 371 40.27 -10.45 6.68
CA LYS A 371 40.08 -11.18 5.41
C LYS A 371 40.55 -10.42 4.20
#